data_AF-A0A821MND4-F1
#
_entry.id   AF-A0A821MND4-F1
#
_cell.length_a   1.000
_cell.length_b   1.000
_cell.length_c   1.000
_cell.angle_alpha   90.00
_cell.angle_beta   90.00
_cell.angle_gamma   90.00
#
_symmetry.space_group_name_H-M   'P 1'
#
loop_
_entity.id
_entity.type
_entity.pdbx_description
1 polymer ?
#
loop_
_entity_poly.entity_id
_entity_poly.type
_entity_poly.pdbx_seq_one_letter_code
_entity_poly.pdbx_strand_id
1 'polypeptide(L)'
;YGNLLLLTFDNFQSCVFATVEDRSQIEKNFIISIKTLEDFDHSERNQINLDKIDASCRLTMIETMTYFEAYRPVLNALQMIPSSERFPLAPFLLKLSNVITPPDYIKPTTTYDFTPLLIDPNYRINYKQSHQVEKKYKTVRLLEKDQWPTSEQLHLNPKQYEALILALTNKVAIIQGRK
;
A
#
# COMPACT_ATOMS: atom_id res chain seq x y z
N TYR A 1 2.95 -6.92 -28.37
CA TYR A 1 2.51 -6.86 -26.95
C TYR A 1 3.67 -6.30 -26.13
N GLY A 2 3.54 -6.14 -24.81
CA GLY A 2 4.67 -5.68 -23.98
C GLY A 2 4.32 -5.62 -22.51
N ASN A 3 3.50 -6.56 -22.05
CA ASN A 3 3.26 -6.76 -20.63
C ASN A 3 4.50 -7.37 -20.00
N LEU A 4 4.77 -7.07 -18.71
CA LEU A 4 5.88 -7.66 -17.98
C LEU A 4 5.50 -9.08 -17.58
N LEU A 5 6.43 -10.01 -17.79
CA LEU A 5 6.37 -11.40 -17.40
C LEU A 5 7.44 -11.69 -16.35
N LEU A 6 7.06 -12.52 -15.39
CA LEU A 6 7.93 -13.14 -14.42
C LEU A 6 7.82 -14.66 -14.57
N LEU A 7 8.94 -15.34 -14.77
CA LEU A 7 9.02 -16.80 -14.80
C LEU A 7 9.79 -17.29 -13.58
N THR A 8 9.27 -18.31 -12.89
CA THR A 8 9.95 -18.97 -11.76
C THR A 8 9.63 -20.46 -11.75
N PHE A 9 10.50 -21.27 -11.15
CA PHE A 9 10.32 -22.72 -10.96
C PHE A 9 10.55 -23.17 -9.51
N ASP A 10 10.88 -22.24 -8.60
CA ASP A 10 11.36 -22.52 -7.25
C ASP A 10 10.67 -21.67 -6.18
N ASN A 11 9.38 -21.37 -6.38
CA ASN A 11 8.59 -20.50 -5.51
C ASN A 11 9.23 -19.10 -5.32
N PHE A 12 9.65 -18.48 -6.41
CA PHE A 12 10.19 -17.11 -6.46
C PHE A 12 11.56 -16.94 -5.77
N GLN A 13 12.33 -18.01 -5.60
CA GLN A 13 13.73 -17.88 -5.17
C GLN A 13 14.60 -17.39 -6.33
N SER A 14 14.31 -17.86 -7.56
CA SER A 14 14.94 -17.41 -8.80
C SER A 14 13.86 -16.96 -9.79
N CYS A 15 14.17 -15.92 -10.57
CA CYS A 15 13.20 -15.26 -11.44
C CYS A 15 13.81 -14.82 -12.77
N VAL A 16 13.08 -15.02 -13.88
CA VAL A 16 13.38 -14.37 -15.18
C VAL A 16 12.34 -13.30 -15.44
N PHE A 17 12.81 -12.11 -15.79
CA PHE A 17 11.95 -11.03 -16.28
C PHE A 17 11.96 -11.01 -17.81
N ALA A 18 10.77 -10.91 -18.40
CA ALA A 18 10.59 -10.85 -19.85
C ALA A 18 9.40 -9.95 -20.21
N THR A 19 9.20 -9.68 -21.49
CA THR A 19 7.98 -9.05 -22.00
C THR A 19 7.32 -9.94 -23.04
N VAL A 20 5.98 -9.89 -23.10
CA VAL A 20 5.24 -10.59 -24.16
C VAL A 20 5.49 -9.89 -25.49
N GLU A 21 6.02 -10.60 -26.48
CA GLU A 21 6.24 -10.07 -27.81
C GLU A 21 5.04 -10.38 -28.72
N ASP A 22 4.70 -11.66 -28.87
CA ASP A 22 3.62 -12.16 -29.73
C ASP A 22 2.78 -13.25 -29.06
N ARG A 23 1.47 -13.22 -29.35
CA ARG A 23 0.45 -14.17 -28.89
C ARG A 23 -0.30 -14.86 -30.04
N SER A 24 0.03 -14.56 -31.30
CA SER A 24 -0.73 -15.02 -32.46
C SER A 24 -0.89 -16.55 -32.55
N GLN A 25 0.00 -17.30 -31.92
CA GLN A 25 0.04 -18.76 -31.93
C GLN A 25 -0.56 -19.44 -30.69
N ILE A 26 -1.07 -18.69 -29.72
CA ILE A 26 -1.53 -19.26 -28.45
C ILE A 26 -2.75 -20.19 -28.64
N GLU A 27 -3.70 -19.81 -29.49
CA GLU A 27 -4.91 -20.60 -29.73
C GLU A 27 -4.66 -21.83 -30.61
N LYS A 28 -3.63 -21.77 -31.46
CA LYS A 28 -3.32 -22.84 -32.43
C LYS A 28 -2.37 -23.88 -31.84
N ASN A 29 -1.30 -23.41 -31.22
CA ASN A 29 -0.17 -24.24 -30.82
C ASN A 29 0.19 -24.08 -29.34
N PHE A 30 -0.55 -23.27 -28.57
CA PHE A 30 -0.23 -22.93 -27.18
C PHE A 30 1.17 -22.31 -27.01
N ILE A 31 1.61 -21.54 -28.01
CA ILE A 31 2.92 -20.87 -28.04
C ILE A 31 2.74 -19.37 -27.77
N ILE A 32 3.59 -18.83 -26.89
CA ILE A 32 3.75 -17.40 -26.64
C ILE A 32 5.22 -17.05 -26.88
N SER A 33 5.48 -16.02 -27.68
CA SER A 33 6.82 -15.49 -27.88
C SER A 33 7.10 -14.39 -26.85
N ILE A 34 8.25 -14.48 -26.19
CA ILE A 34 8.66 -13.56 -25.13
C ILE A 34 10.05 -13.02 -25.43
N LYS A 35 10.31 -11.80 -24.99
CA LYS A 35 11.62 -11.17 -25.03
C LYS A 35 12.16 -11.03 -23.61
N THR A 36 13.29 -11.66 -23.31
CA THR A 36 13.95 -11.54 -22.00
C THR A 36 14.47 -10.12 -21.77
N LEU A 37 14.46 -9.68 -20.51
CA LEU A 37 15.01 -8.39 -20.10
C LEU A 37 16.35 -8.63 -19.41
N GLU A 38 17.43 -8.56 -20.19
CA GLU A 38 18.80 -8.83 -19.70
C GLU A 38 19.30 -7.75 -18.72
N ASP A 39 18.81 -6.52 -18.84
CA ASP A 39 19.26 -5.36 -18.06
C ASP A 39 18.72 -5.30 -16.62
N PHE A 40 17.83 -6.22 -16.21
CA PHE A 40 17.12 -6.13 -14.93
C PHE A 40 17.88 -6.72 -13.74
N ASP A 41 18.99 -7.43 -13.95
CA ASP A 41 19.69 -8.14 -12.90
C ASP A 41 21.19 -7.80 -12.86
N HIS A 42 21.54 -6.81 -12.04
CA HIS A 42 22.94 -6.51 -11.69
C HIS A 42 23.52 -7.51 -10.66
N SER A 43 22.75 -8.51 -10.25
CA SER A 43 23.20 -9.56 -9.34
C SER A 43 23.12 -10.93 -10.01
N GLU A 44 24.25 -11.53 -10.37
CA GLU A 44 24.34 -12.89 -10.93
C GLU A 44 23.66 -14.01 -10.10
N ARG A 45 23.07 -13.69 -8.95
CA ARG A 45 22.49 -14.62 -7.98
C ARG A 45 21.06 -15.08 -8.29
N ASN A 46 20.30 -14.35 -9.13
CA ASN A 46 18.89 -14.64 -9.37
C ASN A 46 18.55 -14.99 -10.83
N GLN A 47 19.56 -15.06 -11.71
CA GLN A 47 19.36 -15.41 -13.10
C GLN A 47 19.12 -16.92 -13.26
N ILE A 48 17.92 -17.25 -13.75
CA ILE A 48 17.63 -18.60 -14.20
C ILE A 48 18.34 -18.82 -15.53
N ASN A 49 19.22 -19.81 -15.59
CA ASN A 49 19.72 -20.29 -16.86
C ASN A 49 18.59 -21.08 -17.55
N LEU A 50 17.94 -20.45 -18.54
CA LEU A 50 16.86 -21.03 -19.31
C LEU A 50 17.28 -22.33 -20.02
N ASP A 51 18.57 -22.53 -20.31
CA ASP A 51 19.09 -23.75 -20.93
C ASP A 51 19.11 -24.95 -19.95
N LYS A 52 18.97 -24.70 -18.65
CA LYS A 52 18.85 -25.75 -17.62
C LYS A 52 17.41 -26.14 -17.34
N ILE A 53 16.45 -25.51 -17.99
CA ILE A 53 15.03 -25.84 -17.87
C ILE A 53 14.71 -26.94 -18.87
N ASP A 54 14.39 -28.13 -18.35
CA ASP A 54 13.87 -29.23 -19.15
C ASP A 54 12.33 -29.25 -19.14
N ALA A 55 11.72 -30.00 -20.06
CA ALA A 55 10.28 -30.22 -20.19
C ALA A 55 9.64 -30.82 -18.92
N SER A 56 10.42 -31.43 -18.03
CA SER A 56 9.93 -31.91 -16.73
C SER A 56 9.74 -30.79 -15.69
N CYS A 57 10.31 -29.61 -15.92
CA CYS A 57 10.23 -28.49 -14.97
C CYS A 57 8.90 -27.75 -15.11
N ARG A 58 8.14 -27.71 -14.01
CA ARG A 58 6.93 -26.89 -13.95
C ARG A 58 7.29 -25.45 -13.67
N LEU A 59 7.11 -24.58 -14.67
CA LEU A 59 7.22 -23.14 -14.48
C LEU A 59 5.90 -22.51 -14.06
N THR A 60 6.03 -21.50 -13.21
CA THR A 60 4.96 -20.54 -12.93
C THR A 60 5.27 -19.25 -13.69
N MET A 61 4.32 -18.85 -14.54
CA MET A 61 4.36 -17.57 -15.25
C MET A 61 3.38 -16.61 -14.59
N ILE A 62 3.87 -15.44 -14.20
CA ILE A 62 3.04 -14.31 -13.77
C ILE A 62 3.16 -13.22 -14.82
N GLU A 63 2.02 -12.66 -15.22
CA GLU A 63 1.95 -11.57 -16.18
C GLU A 63 1.25 -10.35 -15.57
N THR A 64 1.76 -9.17 -15.85
CA THR A 64 1.06 -7.92 -15.51
C THR A 64 -0.13 -7.69 -16.44
N MET A 65 -1.23 -7.19 -15.88
CA MET A 65 -2.40 -6.81 -16.69
C MET A 65 -2.15 -5.57 -17.57
N THR A 66 -1.05 -4.86 -17.34
CA THR A 66 -0.73 -3.59 -17.99
C THR A 66 0.59 -3.65 -18.76
N TYR A 67 0.71 -2.72 -19.72
CA TYR A 67 1.87 -2.60 -20.61
C TYR A 67 3.09 -2.06 -19.86
N PHE A 68 4.16 -2.83 -19.83
CA PHE A 68 5.37 -2.57 -19.06
C PHE A 68 6.09 -1.27 -19.46
N GLU A 69 6.22 -0.97 -20.75
CA GLU A 69 6.99 0.20 -21.20
C GLU A 69 6.42 1.52 -20.68
N ALA A 70 5.11 1.59 -20.42
CA ALA A 70 4.50 2.76 -19.81
C ALA A 70 4.96 2.98 -18.36
N TYR A 71 5.30 1.90 -17.64
CA TYR A 71 5.77 1.94 -16.26
C TYR A 71 7.30 1.96 -16.14
N ARG A 72 8.04 1.59 -17.20
CA ARG A 72 9.50 1.52 -17.18
C ARG A 72 10.16 2.81 -16.64
N PRO A 73 9.78 4.04 -17.05
CA PRO A 73 10.36 5.26 -16.48
C PRO A 73 10.09 5.40 -14.97
N VAL A 74 8.90 5.02 -14.51
CA VAL A 74 8.53 5.06 -13.09
C VAL A 74 9.34 4.05 -12.30
N LEU A 75 9.46 2.82 -12.79
CA LEU A 75 10.26 1.77 -12.14
C LEU A 75 11.74 2.16 -12.04
N ASN A 76 12.30 2.76 -13.09
CA ASN A 76 13.67 3.27 -13.07
C ASN A 76 13.84 4.38 -12.02
N ALA A 77 12.88 5.32 -11.95
CA ALA A 77 12.91 6.37 -10.92
C ALA A 77 12.84 5.79 -9.50
N LEU A 78 12.05 4.72 -9.28
CA LEU A 78 11.99 4.03 -7.99
C LEU A 78 13.34 3.40 -7.60
N GLN A 79 14.10 2.87 -8.57
CA GLN A 79 15.45 2.32 -8.32
C GLN A 79 16.46 3.38 -7.87
N MET A 80 16.25 4.65 -8.24
CA MET A 80 17.11 5.76 -7.82
C MET A 80 16.89 6.19 -6.36
N ILE A 81 15.82 5.71 -5.71
CA ILE A 81 15.54 6.02 -4.30
C ILE A 81 16.56 5.28 -3.42
N PRO A 82 17.41 6.00 -2.66
CA PRO A 82 18.50 5.37 -1.92
C PRO A 82 18.00 4.58 -0.71
N SER A 83 18.37 3.31 -0.60
CA SER A 83 18.15 2.40 0.55
C SER A 83 16.69 2.18 0.98
N SER A 84 16.38 0.98 1.47
CA SER A 84 15.05 0.64 1.97
C SER A 84 14.63 1.47 3.20
N GLU A 85 15.55 2.17 3.88
CA GLU A 85 15.22 3.00 5.05
C GLU A 85 14.67 4.38 4.68
N ARG A 86 15.01 4.93 3.51
CA ARG A 86 14.48 6.22 3.04
C ARG A 86 13.29 6.08 2.12
N PHE A 87 12.99 4.86 1.68
CA PHE A 87 11.82 4.60 0.86
C PHE A 87 10.54 4.83 1.69
N PRO A 88 9.64 5.73 1.26
CA PRO A 88 8.43 6.03 2.01
C PRO A 88 7.59 4.77 2.24
N LEU A 89 7.14 4.58 3.48
CA LEU A 89 6.34 3.41 3.89
C LEU A 89 7.02 2.06 3.65
N ALA A 90 8.35 2.00 3.52
CA ALA A 90 9.09 0.76 3.31
C ALA A 90 8.77 -0.37 4.30
N PRO A 91 8.55 -0.12 5.60
CA PRO A 91 8.14 -1.17 6.52
C PRO A 91 6.86 -1.90 6.07
N PHE A 92 5.94 -1.19 5.42
CA PHE A 92 4.64 -1.73 4.99
C PHE A 92 4.69 -2.24 3.54
N LEU A 93 5.30 -1.48 2.62
CA LEU A 93 5.30 -1.81 1.19
C LEU A 93 6.39 -2.82 0.78
N LEU A 94 7.56 -2.79 1.43
CA LEU A 94 8.70 -3.63 1.06
C LEU A 94 8.95 -4.75 2.06
N LYS A 95 8.89 -4.44 3.36
CA LYS A 95 9.15 -5.40 4.45
C LYS A 95 7.92 -6.20 4.86
N LEU A 96 6.73 -5.83 4.34
CA LEU A 96 5.44 -6.46 4.63
C LEU A 96 5.20 -6.64 6.14
N SER A 97 5.61 -5.65 6.93
CA SER A 97 5.42 -5.67 8.37
C SER A 97 3.94 -5.57 8.70
N ASN A 98 3.46 -6.51 9.50
CA ASN A 98 2.10 -6.49 10.06
C ASN A 98 2.03 -5.76 11.41
N VAL A 99 3.13 -5.15 11.86
CA VAL A 99 3.18 -4.41 13.12
C VAL A 99 2.52 -3.06 12.92
N ILE A 100 1.36 -2.91 13.56
CA ILE A 100 0.59 -1.66 13.55
C ILE A 100 1.08 -0.78 14.71
N THR A 101 1.74 0.34 14.37
CA THR A 101 2.21 1.32 15.36
C THR A 101 1.52 2.67 15.15
N PRO A 102 1.43 3.52 16.18
CA PRO A 102 1.05 4.91 16.02
C PRO A 102 2.01 5.69 15.09
N PRO A 103 1.56 6.82 14.51
CA PRO A 103 2.46 7.74 13.81
C PRO A 103 3.56 8.26 14.75
N ASP A 104 4.77 8.48 14.23
CA ASP A 104 5.96 8.83 15.05
C ASP A 104 5.82 10.16 15.81
N TYR A 105 4.95 11.06 15.33
CA TYR A 105 4.66 12.33 15.98
C TYR A 105 3.62 12.21 17.11
N ILE A 106 2.94 11.07 17.24
CA ILE A 106 2.00 10.78 18.32
C ILE A 106 2.77 10.13 19.48
N LYS A 107 2.90 10.87 20.58
CA LYS A 107 3.49 10.39 21.84
C LYS A 107 2.36 9.99 22.80
N PRO A 108 2.63 9.21 23.86
CA PRO A 108 1.63 8.89 24.89
C PRO A 108 0.99 10.11 25.55
N THR A 109 1.70 11.25 25.55
CA THR A 109 1.21 12.53 26.10
C THR A 109 0.53 13.42 25.05
N THR A 110 0.48 13.02 23.78
CA THR A 110 -0.13 13.83 22.72
C THR A 110 -1.64 13.88 22.90
N THR A 111 -2.19 15.08 22.99
CA THR A 111 -3.62 15.34 23.13
C THR A 111 -4.14 16.19 21.99
N TYR A 112 -5.33 15.86 21.49
CA TYR A 112 -6.01 16.62 20.43
C TYR A 112 -7.29 17.26 20.96
N ASP A 113 -7.67 18.39 20.36
CA ASP A 113 -8.94 19.04 20.62
C ASP A 113 -10.01 18.50 19.66
N PHE A 114 -10.95 17.73 20.20
CA PHE A 114 -12.05 17.11 19.46
C PHE A 114 -13.32 17.97 19.49
N THR A 115 -13.32 19.10 20.22
CA THR A 115 -14.46 20.00 20.28
C THR A 115 -15.01 20.43 18.92
N PRO A 116 -14.20 20.65 17.86
CA PRO A 116 -14.72 21.02 16.55
C PRO A 116 -15.53 19.91 15.86
N LEU A 117 -15.30 18.64 16.23
CA LEU A 117 -15.96 17.48 15.62
C LEU A 117 -17.34 17.19 16.22
N LEU A 118 -17.65 17.80 17.36
CA LEU A 118 -18.90 17.59 18.11
C LEU A 118 -19.99 18.60 17.76
N ILE A 119 -19.67 19.57 16.91
CA ILE A 119 -20.61 20.60 16.49
C ILE A 119 -21.43 20.02 15.34
N ASP A 120 -22.76 20.11 15.45
CA ASP A 120 -23.65 19.75 14.35
C ASP A 120 -23.22 20.50 13.07
N PRO A 121 -22.95 19.81 11.95
CA PRO A 121 -22.52 20.44 10.71
C PRO A 121 -23.49 21.52 10.19
N ASN A 122 -24.76 21.51 10.60
CA ASN A 122 -25.75 22.52 10.26
C ASN A 122 -25.66 23.79 11.13
N TYR A 123 -24.92 23.75 12.24
CA TYR A 123 -24.72 24.88 13.13
C TYR A 123 -23.43 25.61 12.77
N ARG A 124 -23.54 26.82 12.22
CA ARG A 124 -22.39 27.70 11.98
C ARG A 124 -21.66 27.95 13.30
N ILE A 125 -20.36 27.65 13.33
CA ILE A 125 -19.51 27.80 14.50
C ILE A 125 -19.61 29.24 15.03
N ASN A 126 -20.29 29.43 16.15
CA ASN A 126 -20.15 30.62 16.97
C ASN A 126 -19.13 30.30 18.06
N TYR A 127 -17.85 30.60 17.83
CA TYR A 127 -16.76 30.34 18.78
C TYR A 127 -17.01 30.95 20.18
N LYS A 128 -17.97 31.89 20.32
CA LYS A 128 -18.42 32.44 21.61
C LYS A 128 -19.26 31.47 22.45
N GLN A 129 -19.93 30.49 21.83
CA GLN A 129 -20.69 29.42 22.50
C GLN A 129 -19.85 28.18 22.83
N SER A 130 -18.53 28.22 22.57
CA SER A 130 -17.57 27.15 22.90
C SER A 130 -17.53 26.74 24.38
N HIS A 131 -18.13 27.53 25.26
CA HIS A 131 -18.35 27.20 26.68
C HIS A 131 -19.35 26.04 26.89
N GLN A 132 -20.18 25.71 25.88
CA GLN A 132 -21.10 24.57 25.92
C GLN A 132 -20.48 23.25 25.41
N VAL A 133 -19.32 23.30 24.74
CA VAL A 133 -18.64 22.08 24.32
C VAL A 133 -17.92 21.50 25.53
N GLU A 134 -18.18 20.23 25.83
CA GLU A 134 -17.65 19.58 27.03
C GLU A 134 -16.13 19.76 27.10
N LYS A 135 -15.66 20.45 28.15
CA LYS A 135 -14.22 20.71 28.38
C LYS A 135 -13.38 19.44 28.32
N LYS A 136 -13.98 18.28 28.60
CA LYS A 136 -13.34 16.97 28.58
C LYS A 136 -12.77 16.59 27.20
N TYR A 137 -13.35 17.09 26.10
CA TYR A 137 -12.89 16.77 24.73
C TYR A 137 -11.90 17.78 24.15
N LYS A 138 -11.47 18.79 24.91
CA LYS A 138 -10.40 19.72 24.48
C LYS A 138 -9.02 19.09 24.49
N THR A 139 -8.83 18.05 25.29
CA THR A 139 -7.55 17.37 25.49
C THR A 139 -7.78 15.86 25.52
N VAL A 140 -8.12 15.30 24.36
CA VAL A 140 -8.31 13.85 24.19
C VAL A 140 -6.97 13.20 23.90
N ARG A 141 -6.56 12.21 24.70
CA ARG A 141 -5.40 11.38 24.39
C ARG A 141 -5.76 10.36 23.31
N LEU A 142 -5.13 10.47 22.14
CA LEU A 142 -5.50 9.65 20.98
C LEU A 142 -5.33 8.15 21.20
N LEU A 143 -4.33 7.74 22.00
CA LEU A 143 -4.03 6.33 22.26
C LEU A 143 -4.88 5.72 23.39
N GLU A 144 -5.69 6.52 24.08
CA GLU A 144 -6.61 6.09 25.15
C GLU A 144 -8.05 6.12 24.62
N LYS A 145 -8.52 5.00 24.04
CA LYS A 145 -9.80 4.91 23.32
C LYS A 145 -11.02 5.28 24.18
N ASP A 146 -10.92 5.11 25.48
CA ASP A 146 -11.93 5.47 26.48
C ASP A 146 -12.10 6.99 26.65
N GLN A 147 -11.11 7.80 26.26
CA GLN A 147 -11.22 9.26 26.25
C GLN A 147 -11.92 9.83 25.01
N TRP A 148 -12.14 8.99 23.98
CA TRP A 148 -12.76 9.44 22.74
C TRP A 148 -14.25 9.69 22.95
N PRO A 149 -14.83 10.71 22.28
CA PRO A 149 -16.28 10.81 22.20
C PRO A 149 -16.86 9.59 21.48
N THR A 150 -18.08 9.21 21.86
CA THR A 150 -18.82 8.12 21.22
C THR A 150 -19.14 8.42 19.74
N SER A 151 -19.43 7.39 18.96
CA SER A 151 -19.89 7.53 17.56
C SER A 151 -21.10 8.45 17.45
N GLU A 152 -22.04 8.33 18.38
CA GLU A 152 -23.28 9.11 18.42
C GLU A 152 -22.99 10.59 18.67
N GLN A 153 -22.07 10.90 19.60
CA GLN A 153 -21.67 12.29 19.91
C GLN A 153 -20.93 12.96 18.76
N LEU A 154 -20.23 12.19 17.92
CA LEU A 154 -19.56 12.68 16.72
C LEU A 154 -20.47 12.67 15.49
N HIS A 155 -21.72 12.23 15.63
CA HIS A 155 -22.66 12.05 14.52
C HIS A 155 -22.10 11.14 13.39
N LEU A 156 -21.25 10.19 13.77
CA LEU A 156 -20.63 9.23 12.85
C LEU A 156 -21.35 7.89 12.95
N ASN A 157 -21.58 7.25 11.81
CA ASN A 157 -21.95 5.84 11.82
C ASN A 157 -20.75 4.97 12.28
N PRO A 158 -20.99 3.70 12.68
CA PRO A 158 -19.92 2.85 13.21
C PRO A 158 -18.68 2.72 12.32
N LYS A 159 -18.86 2.67 10.98
CA LYS A 159 -17.74 2.56 10.04
C LYS A 159 -16.94 3.84 9.91
N GLN A 160 -17.61 4.99 9.96
CA GLN A 160 -16.94 6.29 9.95
C GLN A 160 -16.15 6.51 11.25
N TYR A 161 -16.72 6.11 12.38
CA TYR A 161 -16.05 6.18 13.67
C TYR A 161 -14.80 5.29 13.71
N GLU A 162 -14.92 4.05 13.22
CA GLU A 162 -13.78 3.15 13.05
C GLU A 162 -12.71 3.75 12.13
N ALA A 163 -13.10 4.30 10.99
CA ALA A 163 -12.19 4.95 10.05
C ALA A 163 -11.44 6.15 10.68
N LEU A 164 -12.12 6.96 11.50
CA LEU A 164 -11.51 8.08 12.21
C LEU A 164 -10.44 7.60 13.20
N ILE A 165 -10.76 6.58 14.00
CA ILE A 165 -9.79 5.96 14.93
C ILE A 165 -8.62 5.42 14.14
N LEU A 166 -8.89 4.70 13.04
CA LEU A 166 -7.84 4.12 12.21
C LEU A 166 -6.89 5.19 11.64
N ALA A 167 -7.43 6.30 11.14
CA ALA A 167 -6.64 7.39 10.56
C ALA A 167 -5.72 8.09 11.58
N LEU A 168 -6.17 8.24 12.82
CA LEU A 168 -5.46 9.03 13.82
C LEU A 168 -4.51 8.20 14.70
N THR A 169 -4.74 6.89 14.81
CA THR A 169 -3.99 6.01 15.72
C THR A 169 -3.00 5.10 15.02
N ASN A 170 -3.01 5.03 13.68
CA ASN A 170 -2.11 4.17 12.90
C ASN A 170 -1.18 4.98 12.02
N LYS A 171 0.08 4.55 11.94
CA LYS A 171 1.11 5.13 11.07
C LYS A 171 0.72 5.09 9.59
N VAL A 172 -0.04 4.07 9.18
CA VAL A 172 -0.63 3.92 7.86
C VAL A 172 -2.04 3.38 8.01
N ALA A 173 -3.01 3.98 7.31
CA ALA A 173 -4.37 3.50 7.22
C ALA A 173 -4.89 3.67 5.78
N ILE A 174 -5.64 2.68 5.29
CA ILE A 174 -6.34 2.75 4.02
C ILE A 174 -7.83 2.79 4.34
N ILE A 175 -8.49 3.88 3.95
CA ILE A 175 -9.92 4.09 4.19
C ILE A 175 -10.60 4.30 2.84
N GLN A 176 -11.55 3.42 2.51
CA GLN A 176 -12.30 3.51 1.26
C GLN A 176 -13.71 4.02 1.52
N GLY A 177 -13.99 5.23 1.05
CA GLY A 177 -15.36 5.75 0.97
C GLY A 177 -16.08 5.15 -0.24
N ARG A 178 -17.30 4.64 -0.04
CA ARG A 178 -18.21 4.43 -1.17
C ARG A 178 -18.79 5.78 -1.58
N LYS A 179 -18.82 6.04 -2.89
CA LYS A 179 -19.55 7.18 -3.47
C LYS A 179 -21.05 6.94 -3.39
#